data_AF-A0A3B9YTB0-F1
#
_entry.id   AF-A0A3B9YTB0-F1
#
_cell.length_a   1.000
_cell.length_b   1.000
_cell.length_c   1.000
_cell.angle_alpha   90.00
_cell.angle_beta   90.00
_cell.angle_gamma   90.00
#
_symmetry.space_group_name_H-M   'P 1'
#
loop_
_entity.id
_entity.type
_entity.pdbx_description
1 polymer ?
#
loop_
_entity_poly.entity_id
_entity_poly.type
_entity_poly.pdbx_seq_one_letter_code
_entity_poly.pdbx_strand_id
1 'polypeptide(L)'
;ARLRQRVMVDVSKIDTSTELFGQKMAMPLILAPVGLAGMMRKRAEVQAAKAAEAHNLPFTLSTVGICPMEEIRAHTKAPFW
;
A
#
# COMPACT_ATOMS: atom_id res chain seq x y z
N ALA A 1 -12.83 -16.58 16.27
CA ALA A 1 -12.05 -17.73 15.78
C ALA A 1 -10.62 -17.62 16.30
N ARG A 2 -10.01 -18.71 16.77
CA ARG A 2 -8.60 -18.75 17.23
C ARG A 2 -7.74 -19.39 16.15
N LEU A 3 -6.48 -18.98 16.03
CA LEU A 3 -5.52 -19.63 15.15
C LEU A 3 -5.37 -21.11 15.54
N ARG A 4 -5.47 -22.01 14.56
CA ARG A 4 -5.12 -23.42 14.70
C ARG A 4 -3.79 -23.66 13.99
N GLN A 5 -2.70 -23.58 14.74
CA GLN A 5 -1.36 -23.81 14.20
C GLN A 5 -1.26 -25.23 13.62
N ARG A 6 -0.72 -25.31 12.40
CA ARG A 6 -0.29 -26.58 11.80
C ARG A 6 1.21 -26.72 12.01
N VAL A 7 1.62 -27.79 12.69
CA VAL A 7 3.02 -28.07 13.02
C VAL A 7 3.62 -29.08 12.05
N MET A 8 4.96 -29.17 12.00
CA MET A 8 5.71 -30.04 11.09
C MET A 8 5.46 -29.77 9.59
N VAL A 9 5.20 -28.51 9.24
CA VAL A 9 5.11 -28.03 7.85
C VAL A 9 6.41 -27.29 7.53
N ASP A 10 7.02 -27.56 6.37
CA ASP A 10 8.17 -26.79 5.89
C ASP A 10 7.74 -25.36 5.57
N VAL A 11 8.34 -24.40 6.27
CA VAL A 11 8.11 -22.96 6.13
C VAL A 11 9.39 -22.21 5.75
N SER A 12 10.40 -22.91 5.23
CA SER A 12 11.67 -22.33 4.80
C SER A 12 11.52 -21.30 3.68
N LYS A 13 10.43 -21.39 2.90
CA LYS A 13 10.05 -20.43 1.86
C LYS A 13 8.59 -20.02 2.04
N ILE A 14 8.36 -18.73 2.24
CA ILE A 14 7.03 -18.14 2.37
C ILE A 14 6.86 -17.13 1.24
N ASP A 15 5.88 -17.36 0.38
CA ASP A 15 5.46 -16.39 -0.62
C ASP A 15 4.18 -15.71 -0.13
N THR A 16 4.27 -14.42 0.18
CA THR A 16 3.11 -13.60 0.54
C THR A 16 2.49 -12.91 -0.65
N SER A 17 3.08 -12.99 -1.84
CA SER A 17 2.58 -12.28 -3.00
C SER A 17 1.17 -12.72 -3.37
N THR A 18 0.40 -11.79 -3.94
CA THR A 18 -0.96 -12.05 -4.37
C THR A 18 -1.28 -11.20 -5.60
N GLU A 19 -2.42 -11.48 -6.21
CA GLU A 19 -2.98 -10.71 -7.30
C GLU A 19 -4.34 -10.15 -6.87
N LEU A 20 -4.54 -8.86 -7.07
CA LEU A 20 -5.81 -8.19 -6.79
C LEU A 20 -6.19 -7.33 -8.00
N PHE A 21 -7.40 -7.53 -8.52
CA PHE A 21 -7.92 -6.82 -9.70
C PHE A 21 -6.97 -6.85 -10.92
N GLY A 22 -6.24 -7.95 -11.13
CA GLY A 22 -5.27 -8.08 -12.22
C GLY A 22 -3.88 -7.47 -11.93
N GLN A 23 -3.66 -6.92 -10.74
CA GLN A 23 -2.40 -6.33 -10.33
C GLN A 23 -1.66 -7.25 -9.34
N LYS A 24 -0.42 -7.61 -9.67
CA LYS A 24 0.47 -8.37 -8.78
C LYS A 24 1.07 -7.47 -7.70
N MET A 25 0.93 -7.87 -6.43
CA MET A 25 1.48 -7.17 -5.26
C MET A 25 2.35 -8.07 -4.39
N ALA A 26 3.26 -7.48 -3.63
CA ALA A 26 4.23 -8.23 -2.82
C ALA A 26 3.61 -8.95 -1.61
N MET A 27 2.49 -8.44 -1.09
CA MET A 27 1.73 -9.03 0.02
C MET A 27 0.27 -8.52 -0.02
N PRO A 28 -0.70 -9.22 0.60
CA PRO A 28 -2.12 -8.85 0.58
C PRO A 28 -2.42 -7.64 1.49
N LEU A 29 -1.73 -6.52 1.27
CA LEU A 29 -1.86 -5.28 2.02
C LEU A 29 -2.04 -4.10 1.06
N ILE A 30 -2.82 -3.12 1.50
CA ILE A 30 -3.10 -1.88 0.78
C ILE A 30 -2.99 -0.73 1.78
N LEU A 31 -2.42 0.40 1.37
CA LEU A 31 -2.50 1.62 2.16
C LEU A 31 -3.89 2.24 1.99
N ALA A 32 -4.69 2.16 3.06
CA ALA A 32 -6.03 2.71 3.12
C ALA A 32 -6.04 4.25 2.95
N PRO A 33 -7.14 4.83 2.44
CA PRO A 33 -7.25 6.27 2.29
C PRO A 33 -7.31 6.96 3.64
N VAL A 34 -6.33 7.83 3.91
CA VAL A 34 -6.28 8.66 5.11
C VAL A 34 -6.45 10.12 4.71
N GLY A 35 -7.48 10.76 5.24
CA GLY A 35 -7.73 12.18 5.03
C GLY A 35 -6.71 13.04 5.78
N LEU A 36 -6.41 14.21 5.21
CA LEU A 36 -5.59 15.25 5.83
C LEU A 36 -4.22 14.73 6.33
N ALA A 37 -3.62 13.75 5.65
CA ALA A 37 -2.36 13.14 6.08
C ALA A 37 -1.22 14.17 6.14
N GLY A 38 -1.28 15.22 5.33
CA GLY A 38 -0.39 16.38 5.41
C GLY A 38 -0.29 17.05 6.79
N MET A 39 -1.27 16.86 7.69
CA MET A 39 -1.21 17.33 9.08
C MET A 39 -0.24 16.49 9.94
N MET A 40 -0.04 15.22 9.59
CA MET A 40 0.88 14.32 10.30
C MET A 40 2.33 14.60 9.90
N ARG A 41 2.56 14.90 8.62
CA ARG A 41 3.86 15.28 8.07
C ARG A 41 3.68 16.06 6.78
N LYS A 42 4.54 17.06 6.55
CA LYS A 42 4.58 17.79 5.28
C LYS A 42 4.64 16.81 4.10
N ARG A 43 3.65 16.86 3.19
CA ARG A 43 3.53 15.97 2.03
C ARG A 43 3.46 14.48 2.40
N ALA A 44 2.67 14.12 3.41
CA ALA A 44 2.57 12.73 3.87
C ALA A 44 1.95 11.81 2.80
N GLU A 45 1.00 12.29 2.00
CA GLU A 45 0.35 11.51 0.95
C GLU A 45 1.35 11.11 -0.14
N VAL A 46 2.20 12.04 -0.56
CA VAL A 46 3.30 11.76 -1.51
C VAL A 46 4.27 10.74 -0.92
N GLN A 47 4.62 10.88 0.36
CA GLN A 47 5.52 9.93 1.03
C GLN A 47 4.91 8.54 1.14
N ALA A 48 3.62 8.44 1.48
CA ALA A 48 2.88 7.19 1.57
C ALA A 48 2.80 6.50 0.20
N ALA A 49 2.46 7.25 -0.86
CA ALA A 49 2.39 6.72 -2.22
C ALA A 49 3.74 6.20 -2.70
N LYS A 50 4.84 6.92 -2.44
CA LYS A 50 6.20 6.47 -2.77
C LYS A 50 6.62 5.23 -1.98
N ALA A 51 6.25 5.14 -0.70
CA ALA A 51 6.53 3.97 0.12
C ALA A 51 5.75 2.75 -0.37
N ALA A 52 4.46 2.91 -0.69
CA ALA A 52 3.64 1.84 -1.25
C ALA A 52 4.23 1.32 -2.57
N GLU A 53 4.60 2.23 -3.49
CA GLU A 53 5.23 1.86 -4.75
C GLU A 53 6.57 1.12 -4.55
N ALA A 54 7.42 1.59 -3.63
CA ALA A 54 8.70 0.94 -3.32
C ALA A 54 8.53 -0.49 -2.79
N HIS A 55 7.40 -0.79 -2.14
CA HIS A 55 7.07 -2.13 -1.64
C HIS A 55 6.14 -2.92 -2.57
N ASN A 56 5.86 -2.42 -3.77
CA ASN A 56 4.91 -3.01 -4.71
C ASN A 56 3.54 -3.28 -4.06
N LEU A 57 3.02 -2.27 -3.35
CA LEU A 57 1.71 -2.27 -2.70
C LEU A 57 0.81 -1.18 -3.30
N PRO A 58 -0.51 -1.40 -3.40
CA PRO A 58 -1.44 -0.35 -3.77
C PRO A 58 -1.55 0.74 -2.70
N PHE A 59 -1.79 1.96 -3.16
CA PHE A 59 -2.09 3.13 -2.35
C PHE A 59 -3.43 3.70 -2.78
N THR A 60 -4.30 3.99 -1.81
CA THR A 60 -5.58 4.66 -2.05
C THR A 60 -5.50 6.10 -1.52
N LEU A 61 -5.76 7.06 -2.40
CA LEU A 61 -5.82 8.47 -2.07
C LEU A 61 -7.19 8.83 -1.49
N SER A 62 -7.17 9.59 -0.38
CA SER A 62 -8.41 10.17 0.17
C SER A 62 -8.86 11.38 -0.65
N THR A 63 -10.18 11.53 -0.85
CA THR A 63 -10.78 12.74 -1.44
C THR A 63 -10.55 14.00 -0.61
N VAL A 64 -10.26 13.84 0.67
CA VAL A 64 -9.93 14.92 1.62
C VAL A 64 -8.43 14.94 1.95
N GLY A 65 -7.58 14.61 0.97
CA GLY A 65 -6.13 14.74 1.07
C GLY A 65 -5.65 16.20 1.02
N ILE A 66 -4.44 16.46 1.52
CA ILE A 66 -3.82 17.80 1.48
C ILE A 66 -2.98 18.01 0.22
N CYS A 67 -2.29 16.97 -0.25
CA CYS A 67 -1.51 17.06 -1.49
C CYS A 67 -2.42 16.97 -2.72
N PRO A 68 -2.24 17.84 -3.73
CA PRO A 68 -2.91 17.69 -5.03
C PRO A 68 -2.60 16.32 -5.66
N MET A 69 -3.56 15.74 -6.37
CA MET A 69 -3.38 14.44 -7.04
C MET A 69 -2.25 14.47 -8.08
N GLU A 70 -2.04 15.61 -8.73
CA GLU A 70 -0.97 15.86 -9.70
C GLU A 70 0.39 15.80 -9.04
N GLU A 71 0.52 16.30 -7.81
CA GLU A 71 1.77 16.24 -7.05
C GLU A 71 2.10 14.79 -6.70
N ILE A 72 1.11 14.00 -6.30
CA ILE A 72 1.29 12.57 -6.01
C ILE A 72 1.70 11.83 -7.28
N ARG A 73 0.98 12.04 -8.40
CA ARG A 73 1.29 11.43 -9.70
C ARG A 73 2.67 11.80 -10.23
N ALA A 74 3.16 13.01 -9.98
CA ALA A 74 4.52 13.41 -10.38
C ALA A 74 5.62 12.61 -9.63
N HIS A 75 5.28 11.96 -8.52
CA HIS A 75 6.22 11.22 -7.68
C HIS A 75 5.99 9.70 -7.67
N THR A 76 5.01 9.18 -8.41
CA THR A 76 4.73 7.75 -8.57
C THR A 76 4.60 7.37 -10.04
N LYS A 77 4.95 6.14 -10.39
CA LYS A 77 4.83 5.57 -11.75
C LYS A 77 3.59 4.69 -11.87
N ALA A 78 3.31 3.89 -10.86
CA ALA A 78 2.15 3.03 -10.80
C ALA A 78 0.86 3.85 -10.62
N PRO A 79 -0.27 3.37 -11.17
CA PRO A 79 -1.56 3.94 -10.84
C PRO A 79 -1.85 3.75 -9.34
N PHE A 80 -2.38 4.79 -8.72
CA PHE A 80 -2.95 4.75 -7.37
C PHE A 80 -4.48 4.85 -7.46
N TRP A 81 -5.15 4.37 -6.42
CA TRP A 81 -6.62 4.29 -6.33
C TRP A 81 -7.20 5.54 -5.69
#